data_AF-A0A5N0IT77-F1
#
_entry.id   AF-A0A5N0IT77-F1
#
_cell.length_a   1.000
_cell.length_b   1.000
_cell.length_c   1.000
_cell.angle_alpha   90.00
_cell.angle_beta   90.00
_cell.angle_gamma   90.00
#
_symmetry.space_group_name_H-M   'P 1'
#
loop_
_entity.id
_entity.type
_entity.pdbx_description
1 polymer ?
#
loop_
_entity_poly.entity_id
_entity_poly.type
_entity_poly.pdbx_seq_one_letter_code
_entity_poly.pdbx_strand_id
1 'polypeptide(L)'
;ASTVFGWSQSSTIAGLVMAQLDPSGTPQPDAGLQFVLIGDPSAPNGGLLERFDGFTAPSLGISFDGATPADDFPTDIYTLEYDGYPDFPRYPIDFLADLNAVLGTITLHSSYLNEGLVPPEPGPTPEQIATAILLPGSALLGTPGSLTNYYLIPQTPPLVTLLADFPVVGKPLAALLGPDLTVLINLGYGPGNLGYSIPANVPTEFGLFPDVSAATVLGELAAGAQQGLAAFAADPADFSLPSMTGLLAAVSSDVSDPAATLSDLAQAFSSAGASLAALGLQTTDIVDAAVISLPAYDVSLFGAHLANPLDAVGLPLAADTGLLTLVASIELELVDEALTAVVGDFSPLIP
;
A
#
# COMPACT_ATOMS: atom_id res chain seq x y z
N ALA A 1 -16.71 2.85 -29.23
CA ALA A 1 -17.32 2.00 -28.20
C ALA A 1 -17.96 2.90 -27.15
N SER A 2 -18.92 2.39 -26.38
CA SER A 2 -19.38 3.05 -25.15
C SER A 2 -18.36 2.80 -24.04
N THR A 3 -18.03 3.82 -23.25
CA THR A 3 -17.09 3.70 -22.13
C THR A 3 -17.85 3.64 -20.82
N VAL A 4 -17.59 2.60 -20.03
CA VAL A 4 -18.01 2.50 -18.63
C VAL A 4 -16.86 3.00 -17.77
N PHE A 5 -17.14 3.95 -16.88
CA PHE A 5 -16.16 4.51 -15.97
C PHE A 5 -16.46 4.05 -14.54
N GLY A 6 -15.43 3.64 -13.81
CA GLY A 6 -15.53 3.26 -12.40
C GLY A 6 -14.37 3.85 -11.59
N TRP A 7 -14.67 4.27 -10.36
CA TRP A 7 -13.69 4.73 -9.37
C TRP A 7 -13.95 4.04 -8.03
N SER A 8 -12.90 3.52 -7.39
CA SER A 8 -12.97 2.87 -6.08
C SER A 8 -14.02 1.75 -6.11
N GLN A 9 -14.93 1.65 -5.14
CA GLN A 9 -15.99 0.63 -5.12
C GLN A 9 -16.78 0.50 -6.44
N SER A 10 -17.01 1.59 -7.18
CA SER A 10 -17.74 1.52 -8.45
C SER A 10 -16.93 0.84 -9.58
N SER A 11 -15.60 0.78 -9.47
CA SER A 11 -14.76 -0.02 -10.36
C SER A 11 -14.83 -1.53 -10.04
N THR A 12 -14.88 -1.91 -8.76
CA THR A 12 -15.19 -3.29 -8.34
C THR A 12 -16.54 -3.74 -8.90
N ILE A 13 -17.57 -2.89 -8.76
CA ILE A 13 -18.89 -3.17 -9.33
C ILE A 13 -18.81 -3.33 -10.85
N ALA A 14 -18.00 -2.52 -11.54
CA ALA A 14 -17.80 -2.66 -12.97
C ALA A 14 -17.16 -4.00 -13.34
N GLY A 15 -16.16 -4.48 -12.58
CA GLY A 15 -15.57 -5.82 -12.75
C GLY A 15 -16.58 -6.95 -12.56
N LEU A 16 -17.43 -6.87 -11.52
CA LEU A 16 -18.52 -7.83 -11.32
C LEU A 16 -19.54 -7.81 -12.48
N VAL A 17 -19.81 -6.63 -13.05
CA VAL A 17 -20.70 -6.48 -14.21
C VAL A 17 -20.04 -7.02 -15.49
N MET A 18 -18.72 -6.91 -15.66
CA MET A 18 -18.00 -7.53 -16.78
C MET A 18 -18.26 -9.04 -16.82
N ALA A 19 -18.07 -9.73 -15.70
CA ALA A 19 -18.33 -11.17 -15.59
C ALA A 19 -19.80 -11.54 -15.85
N GLN A 20 -20.75 -10.67 -15.51
CA GLN A 20 -22.18 -10.87 -15.82
C GLN A 20 -22.52 -10.65 -17.30
N LEU A 21 -21.79 -9.76 -17.97
CA LEU A 21 -21.95 -9.46 -19.39
C LEU A 21 -21.24 -10.49 -20.29
N ASP A 22 -20.19 -11.14 -19.78
CA ASP A 22 -19.54 -12.30 -20.41
C ASP A 22 -19.68 -13.59 -19.57
N PRO A 23 -20.90 -14.16 -19.46
CA PRO A 23 -21.09 -15.42 -18.74
C PRO A 23 -20.43 -16.62 -19.43
N SER A 24 -19.89 -16.44 -20.65
CA SER A 24 -19.20 -17.48 -21.39
C SER A 24 -17.69 -17.54 -21.11
N GLY A 25 -17.15 -16.52 -20.43
CA GLY A 25 -15.70 -16.34 -20.24
C GLY A 25 -14.94 -16.30 -21.56
N THR A 26 -15.59 -15.83 -22.63
CA THR A 26 -14.98 -15.71 -23.96
C THR A 26 -14.71 -14.24 -24.22
N PRO A 27 -13.43 -13.82 -24.36
CA PRO A 27 -13.06 -12.43 -24.52
C PRO A 27 -13.92 -11.68 -25.55
N GLN A 28 -14.40 -10.49 -25.18
CA GLN A 28 -15.35 -9.66 -25.93
C GLN A 28 -14.73 -8.35 -26.47
N PRO A 29 -13.61 -8.38 -27.23
CA PRO A 29 -12.91 -7.16 -27.67
C PRO A 29 -13.73 -6.29 -28.62
N ASP A 30 -14.68 -6.89 -29.36
CA ASP A 30 -15.48 -6.23 -30.40
C ASP A 30 -16.93 -5.97 -29.99
N ALA A 31 -17.28 -6.14 -28.70
CA ALA A 31 -18.65 -5.95 -28.20
C ALA A 31 -19.13 -4.49 -28.23
N GLY A 32 -18.26 -3.54 -28.61
CA GLY A 32 -18.58 -2.11 -28.62
C GLY A 32 -18.65 -1.48 -27.24
N LEU A 33 -18.11 -2.16 -26.21
CA LEU A 33 -18.02 -1.74 -24.83
C LEU A 33 -16.54 -1.72 -24.40
N GLN A 34 -16.15 -0.73 -23.60
CA GLN A 34 -14.82 -0.64 -22.99
C GLN A 34 -14.94 -0.06 -21.58
N PHE A 35 -13.93 -0.30 -20.75
CA PHE A 35 -13.91 0.13 -19.35
C PHE A 35 -12.70 1.04 -19.08
N VAL A 36 -12.91 2.04 -18.23
CA VAL A 36 -11.84 2.85 -17.64
C VAL A 36 -12.05 2.86 -16.14
N LEU A 37 -11.13 2.25 -15.41
CA LEU A 37 -11.20 2.07 -13.97
C LEU A 37 -10.06 2.85 -13.32
N ILE A 38 -10.36 3.57 -12.24
CA ILE A 38 -9.37 4.31 -11.47
C ILE A 38 -9.42 3.86 -10.01
N GLY A 39 -8.26 3.62 -9.41
CA GLY A 39 -8.16 3.16 -8.02
C GLY A 39 -8.99 1.91 -7.75
N ASP A 40 -8.85 0.87 -8.60
CA ASP A 40 -9.60 -0.38 -8.51
C ASP A 40 -9.16 -1.25 -7.33
N PRO A 41 -9.96 -1.37 -6.24
CA PRO A 41 -9.58 -2.17 -5.08
C PRO A 41 -9.53 -3.67 -5.37
N SER A 42 -10.05 -4.10 -6.52
CA SER A 42 -10.06 -5.47 -7.03
C SER A 42 -9.08 -5.66 -8.20
N ALA A 43 -8.11 -4.74 -8.39
CA ALA A 43 -7.03 -4.95 -9.35
C ALA A 43 -6.34 -6.32 -9.11
N PRO A 44 -6.10 -7.15 -10.14
CA PRO A 44 -5.66 -8.53 -9.94
C PRO A 44 -4.34 -8.70 -9.17
N ASN A 45 -3.44 -7.72 -9.24
CA ASN A 45 -2.25 -7.70 -8.41
C ASN A 45 -2.07 -6.31 -7.83
N GLY A 46 -2.21 -6.21 -6.50
CA GLY A 46 -2.21 -4.94 -5.77
C GLY A 46 -3.58 -4.60 -5.18
N GLY A 47 -4.70 -5.05 -5.77
CA GLY A 47 -6.02 -4.76 -5.21
C GLY A 47 -6.20 -5.40 -3.83
N LEU A 48 -6.55 -4.60 -2.82
CA LEU A 48 -6.84 -5.03 -1.45
C LEU A 48 -7.84 -6.20 -1.40
N LEU A 49 -8.88 -6.15 -2.23
CA LEU A 49 -9.95 -7.15 -2.27
C LEU A 49 -9.46 -8.48 -2.85
N GLU A 50 -8.49 -8.42 -3.77
CA GLU A 50 -7.83 -9.59 -4.31
C GLU A 50 -6.71 -10.09 -3.37
N ARG A 51 -6.03 -9.19 -2.63
CA ARG A 51 -5.00 -9.58 -1.66
C ARG A 51 -5.55 -10.54 -0.64
N PHE A 52 -6.70 -10.22 -0.06
CA PHE A 52 -7.35 -11.02 0.99
C PHE A 52 -8.64 -11.67 0.47
N ASP A 53 -8.62 -12.20 -0.76
CA ASP A 53 -9.79 -12.88 -1.34
C ASP A 53 -10.36 -13.94 -0.36
N GLY A 54 -11.68 -14.00 -0.32
CA GLY A 54 -12.43 -14.83 0.62
C GLY A 54 -12.60 -14.26 2.04
N PHE A 55 -11.94 -13.15 2.39
CA PHE A 55 -12.26 -12.42 3.62
C PHE A 55 -13.64 -11.74 3.50
N THR A 56 -14.44 -11.85 4.55
CA THR A 56 -15.75 -11.17 4.61
C THR A 56 -15.94 -10.50 5.95
N ALA A 57 -16.36 -9.24 5.93
CA ALA A 57 -16.73 -8.47 7.10
C ALA A 57 -18.20 -8.01 6.96
N PRO A 58 -19.19 -8.88 7.27
CA PRO A 58 -20.60 -8.56 7.12
C PRO A 58 -21.05 -7.33 7.90
N SER A 59 -20.43 -7.06 9.06
CA SER A 59 -20.69 -5.87 9.87
C SER A 59 -20.34 -4.57 9.14
N LEU A 60 -19.32 -4.59 8.28
CA LEU A 60 -18.91 -3.47 7.42
C LEU A 60 -19.60 -3.48 6.06
N GLY A 61 -20.36 -4.55 5.73
CA GLY A 61 -20.97 -4.73 4.41
C GLY A 61 -19.94 -4.98 3.30
N ILE A 62 -18.72 -5.42 3.63
CA ILE A 62 -17.62 -5.63 2.69
C ILE A 62 -17.38 -7.13 2.52
N SER A 63 -17.28 -7.56 1.26
CA SER A 63 -16.80 -8.89 0.87
C SER A 63 -15.64 -8.71 -0.10
N PHE A 64 -14.60 -9.50 0.08
CA PHE A 64 -13.42 -9.49 -0.75
C PHE A 64 -13.66 -10.54 -1.83
N ASP A 65 -14.21 -10.07 -2.95
CA ASP A 65 -14.84 -10.90 -4.01
C ASP A 65 -13.88 -11.20 -5.18
N GLY A 66 -12.57 -11.10 -4.93
CA GLY A 66 -11.51 -11.38 -5.89
C GLY A 66 -11.27 -10.32 -6.98
N ALA A 67 -10.54 -10.71 -8.00
CA ALA A 67 -10.01 -9.83 -9.04
C ALA A 67 -11.02 -9.38 -10.10
N THR A 68 -10.89 -8.12 -10.52
CA THR A 68 -11.45 -7.59 -11.77
C THR A 68 -10.91 -8.39 -12.97
N PRO A 69 -11.77 -8.92 -13.85
CA PRO A 69 -11.33 -9.74 -14.98
C PRO A 69 -10.35 -9.02 -15.91
N ALA A 70 -9.24 -9.68 -16.25
CA ALA A 70 -8.20 -9.11 -17.12
C ALA A 70 -8.52 -9.25 -18.62
N ASP A 71 -9.43 -10.16 -18.97
CA ASP A 71 -9.60 -10.72 -20.31
C ASP A 71 -11.03 -10.67 -20.87
N ASP A 72 -12.01 -10.17 -20.11
CA ASP A 72 -13.40 -10.09 -20.58
C ASP A 72 -13.60 -8.97 -21.62
N PHE A 73 -13.20 -7.73 -21.32
CA PHE A 73 -13.43 -6.56 -22.18
C PHE A 73 -12.20 -5.66 -22.26
N PRO A 74 -12.04 -4.85 -23.33
CA PRO A 74 -11.02 -3.82 -23.41
C PRO A 74 -11.13 -2.86 -22.21
N THR A 75 -10.08 -2.82 -21.39
CA THR A 75 -10.09 -2.09 -20.13
C THR A 75 -8.79 -1.33 -19.93
N ASP A 76 -8.86 -0.10 -19.43
CA ASP A 76 -7.69 0.62 -18.91
C ASP A 76 -7.89 0.85 -17.41
N ILE A 77 -6.93 0.42 -16.59
CA ILE A 77 -6.91 0.62 -15.14
C ILE A 77 -5.78 1.57 -14.78
N TYR A 78 -6.07 2.64 -14.04
CA TYR A 78 -5.07 3.58 -13.53
C TYR A 78 -5.00 3.53 -12.00
N THR A 79 -3.78 3.42 -11.48
CA THR A 79 -3.48 3.31 -10.06
C THR A 79 -2.43 4.35 -9.67
N LEU A 80 -2.66 5.09 -8.59
CA LEU A 80 -1.61 5.87 -7.93
C LEU A 80 -0.76 4.89 -7.09
N GLU A 81 0.56 4.92 -7.26
CA GLU A 81 1.48 4.10 -6.46
C GLU A 81 1.27 4.37 -4.96
N TYR A 82 1.27 3.31 -4.15
CA TYR A 82 1.00 3.32 -2.71
C TYR A 82 -0.43 3.66 -2.27
N ASP A 83 -1.37 3.85 -3.20
CA ASP A 83 -2.79 3.89 -2.85
C ASP A 83 -3.23 2.50 -2.34
N GLY A 84 -3.49 2.38 -1.05
CA GLY A 84 -3.69 1.09 -0.40
C GLY A 84 -4.93 0.30 -0.83
N TYR A 85 -5.88 0.90 -1.55
CA TYR A 85 -6.97 0.11 -2.13
C TYR A 85 -6.53 -0.66 -3.39
N PRO A 86 -6.03 -0.03 -4.46
CA PRO A 86 -5.56 -0.69 -5.68
C PRO A 86 -4.10 -1.18 -5.66
N ASP A 87 -3.28 -0.75 -4.70
CA ASP A 87 -1.86 -1.04 -4.57
C ASP A 87 -1.48 -1.33 -3.10
N PHE A 88 -2.10 -2.38 -2.57
CA PHE A 88 -1.82 -2.94 -1.25
C PHE A 88 -0.58 -3.86 -1.27
N PRO A 89 0.26 -3.82 -0.21
CA PRO A 89 1.45 -4.66 -0.09
C PRO A 89 1.15 -6.14 -0.32
N ARG A 90 2.09 -6.83 -0.97
CA ARG A 90 2.02 -8.29 -1.15
C ARG A 90 2.45 -9.04 0.10
N TYR A 91 3.30 -8.44 0.94
CA TYR A 91 3.84 -9.08 2.14
C TYR A 91 3.49 -8.24 3.38
N PRO A 92 2.26 -8.36 3.91
CA PRO A 92 1.77 -7.51 5.00
C PRO A 92 2.45 -7.78 6.35
N ILE A 93 3.41 -8.71 6.43
CA ILE A 93 4.30 -8.75 7.60
C ILE A 93 5.25 -7.53 7.64
N ASP A 94 5.41 -6.84 6.50
CA ASP A 94 6.09 -5.56 6.40
C ASP A 94 5.17 -4.42 6.82
N PHE A 95 5.15 -4.15 8.13
CA PHE A 95 4.31 -3.10 8.71
C PHE A 95 4.61 -1.69 8.15
N LEU A 96 5.84 -1.42 7.68
CA LEU A 96 6.13 -0.11 7.08
C LEU A 96 5.40 0.05 5.76
N ALA A 97 5.32 -1.02 4.97
CA ALA A 97 4.55 -1.05 3.74
C ALA A 97 3.04 -0.89 4.03
N ASP A 98 2.50 -1.60 5.02
CA ASP A 98 1.09 -1.51 5.39
C ASP A 98 0.71 -0.11 5.89
N LEU A 99 1.51 0.47 6.77
CA LEU A 99 1.31 1.82 7.26
C LEU A 99 1.38 2.85 6.12
N ASN A 100 2.32 2.66 5.19
CA ASN A 100 2.43 3.51 4.01
C ASN A 100 1.20 3.40 3.10
N ALA A 101 0.69 2.19 2.87
CA ALA A 101 -0.51 1.94 2.07
C ALA A 101 -1.78 2.52 2.72
N VAL A 102 -1.88 2.45 4.05
CA VAL A 102 -2.94 3.11 4.82
C VAL A 102 -2.87 4.64 4.67
N LEU A 103 -1.68 5.22 4.81
CA LEU A 103 -1.52 6.66 4.59
C LEU A 103 -1.83 7.04 3.14
N GLY A 104 -1.50 6.19 2.16
CA GLY A 104 -1.88 6.38 0.77
C GLY A 104 -3.38 6.25 0.53
N THR A 105 -4.06 5.39 1.28
CA THR A 105 -5.53 5.31 1.25
C THR A 105 -6.15 6.65 1.67
N ILE A 106 -5.61 7.27 2.72
CA ILE A 106 -6.11 8.56 3.24
C ILE A 106 -5.73 9.72 2.31
N THR A 107 -4.47 9.76 1.86
CA THR A 107 -3.90 10.93 1.18
C THR A 107 -3.98 10.87 -0.36
N LEU A 108 -3.98 9.68 -0.96
CA LEU A 108 -3.97 9.48 -2.40
C LEU A 108 -5.32 9.01 -2.95
N HIS A 109 -6.04 8.12 -2.26
CA HIS A 109 -7.23 7.46 -2.85
C HIS A 109 -8.35 8.43 -3.24
N SER A 110 -8.53 9.50 -2.46
CA SER A 110 -9.54 10.54 -2.75
C SER A 110 -9.10 11.55 -3.81
N SER A 111 -7.83 11.53 -4.24
CA SER A 111 -7.21 12.59 -5.05
C SER A 111 -7.42 12.43 -6.56
N TYR A 112 -7.78 11.23 -7.06
CA TYR A 112 -7.80 10.93 -8.51
C TYR A 112 -8.57 11.96 -9.37
N LEU A 113 -9.63 12.57 -8.83
CA LEU A 113 -10.51 13.50 -9.56
C LEU A 113 -10.24 14.99 -9.32
N ASN A 114 -9.10 15.37 -8.70
CA ASN A 114 -8.72 16.78 -8.46
C ASN A 114 -9.73 17.61 -7.62
N GLU A 115 -10.69 16.97 -6.93
CA GLU A 115 -11.71 17.61 -6.08
C GLU A 115 -11.93 16.84 -4.75
N GLY A 116 -10.84 16.35 -4.12
CA GLY A 116 -10.89 15.55 -2.88
C GLY A 116 -11.63 16.22 -1.71
N LEU A 117 -12.20 15.39 -0.82
CA LEU A 117 -13.12 15.79 0.26
C LEU A 117 -12.44 16.32 1.55
N VAL A 118 -11.11 16.24 1.65
CA VAL A 118 -10.27 16.62 2.82
C VAL A 118 -9.03 17.33 2.24
N PRO A 119 -8.46 18.39 2.89
CA PRO A 119 -7.65 19.42 2.22
C PRO A 119 -6.70 18.84 1.15
N PRO A 120 -7.02 19.01 -0.15
CA PRO A 120 -6.64 18.01 -1.13
C PRO A 120 -5.20 18.22 -1.57
N GLU A 121 -4.39 17.17 -1.49
CA GLU A 121 -3.31 16.99 -2.44
C GLU A 121 -3.95 16.98 -3.85
N PRO A 122 -3.41 17.75 -4.81
CA PRO A 122 -3.94 17.73 -6.17
C PRO A 122 -3.79 16.31 -6.74
N GLY A 123 -4.83 15.86 -7.43
CA GLY A 123 -4.79 14.63 -8.21
C GLY A 123 -3.73 14.65 -9.31
N PRO A 124 -3.57 13.53 -10.02
CA PRO A 124 -2.54 13.41 -11.04
C PRO A 124 -2.72 14.45 -12.15
N THR A 125 -1.62 15.08 -12.57
CA THR A 125 -1.64 16.04 -13.68
C THR A 125 -1.86 15.31 -15.02
N PRO A 126 -2.32 16.00 -16.07
CA PRO A 126 -2.41 15.41 -17.40
C PRO A 126 -1.09 14.81 -17.89
N GLU A 127 0.04 15.41 -17.54
CA GLU A 127 1.38 14.88 -17.86
C GLU A 127 1.64 13.57 -17.12
N GLN A 128 1.35 13.49 -15.81
CA GLN A 128 1.52 12.27 -15.03
C GLN A 128 0.66 11.11 -15.57
N ILE A 129 -0.58 11.40 -15.98
CA ILE A 129 -1.46 10.41 -16.63
C ILE A 129 -0.87 9.97 -17.98
N ALA A 130 -0.40 10.92 -18.80
CA ALA A 130 0.16 10.63 -20.11
C ALA A 130 1.50 9.86 -20.06
N THR A 131 2.25 9.99 -18.96
CA THR A 131 3.52 9.29 -18.74
C THR A 131 3.41 8.16 -17.72
N ALA A 132 2.20 7.70 -17.41
CA ALA A 132 1.98 6.57 -16.51
C ALA A 132 2.72 5.32 -17.02
N ILE A 133 3.24 4.54 -16.09
CA ILE A 133 4.02 3.34 -16.37
C ILE A 133 3.04 2.23 -16.79
N LEU A 134 3.15 1.78 -18.03
CA LEU A 134 2.41 0.60 -18.50
C LEU A 134 3.02 -0.67 -17.89
N LEU A 135 2.30 -1.34 -17.01
CA LEU A 135 2.80 -2.47 -16.23
C LEU A 135 2.84 -3.79 -17.03
N PRO A 136 3.80 -4.70 -16.74
CA PRO A 136 3.79 -6.07 -17.25
C PRO A 136 2.44 -6.76 -16.98
N GLY A 137 1.92 -7.50 -17.96
CA GLY A 137 0.56 -8.07 -17.93
C GLY A 137 -0.44 -7.30 -18.79
N SER A 138 -0.10 -6.08 -19.21
CA SER A 138 -0.95 -5.26 -20.06
C SER A 138 -1.10 -5.82 -21.49
N ALA A 139 -2.28 -5.64 -22.07
CA ALA A 139 -2.60 -6.03 -23.44
C ALA A 139 -1.69 -5.34 -24.47
N LEU A 140 -1.41 -4.04 -24.29
CA LEU A 140 -0.53 -3.25 -25.18
C LEU A 140 0.93 -3.74 -25.18
N LEU A 141 1.35 -4.52 -24.19
CA LEU A 141 2.66 -5.18 -24.17
C LEU A 141 2.65 -6.54 -24.90
N GLY A 142 1.53 -6.92 -25.52
CA GLY A 142 1.36 -8.19 -26.22
C GLY A 142 1.15 -9.38 -25.28
N THR A 143 0.68 -9.15 -24.05
CA THR A 143 0.40 -10.21 -23.07
C THR A 143 -0.71 -11.12 -23.60
N PRO A 144 -0.44 -12.43 -23.81
CA PRO A 144 -1.45 -13.36 -24.31
C PRO A 144 -2.66 -13.44 -23.39
N GLY A 145 -3.86 -13.34 -23.97
CA GLY A 145 -5.11 -13.44 -23.22
C GLY A 145 -5.51 -12.16 -22.48
N SER A 146 -4.67 -11.13 -22.38
CA SER A 146 -5.06 -9.89 -21.71
C SER A 146 -5.81 -8.95 -22.65
N LEU A 147 -6.94 -8.39 -22.18
CA LEU A 147 -7.63 -7.26 -22.79
C LEU A 147 -7.47 -5.96 -21.99
N THR A 148 -6.76 -6.01 -20.86
CA THR A 148 -6.62 -4.90 -19.92
C THR A 148 -5.24 -4.28 -20.00
N ASN A 149 -5.15 -2.94 -19.95
CA ASN A 149 -3.90 -2.21 -19.74
C ASN A 149 -3.88 -1.64 -18.33
N TYR A 150 -2.75 -1.80 -17.65
CA TYR A 150 -2.55 -1.37 -16.28
C TYR A 150 -1.53 -0.24 -16.27
N TYR A 151 -1.94 0.93 -15.80
CA TYR A 151 -1.15 2.14 -15.76
C TYR A 151 -0.89 2.53 -14.31
N LEU A 152 0.38 2.56 -13.91
CA LEU A 152 0.79 3.06 -12.61
C LEU A 152 1.27 4.50 -12.72
N ILE A 153 0.78 5.38 -11.87
CA ILE A 153 1.21 6.77 -11.74
C ILE A 153 2.09 6.88 -10.51
N PRO A 154 3.42 7.06 -10.67
CA PRO A 154 4.35 7.06 -9.55
C PRO A 154 4.07 8.15 -8.52
N GLN A 155 4.26 7.82 -7.25
CA GLN A 155 4.11 8.74 -6.12
C GLN A 155 5.35 8.68 -5.22
N THR A 156 5.55 9.71 -4.40
CA THR A 156 6.45 9.59 -3.25
C THR A 156 5.74 8.75 -2.19
N PRO A 157 6.40 7.78 -1.53
CA PRO A 157 5.76 7.02 -0.47
C PRO A 157 5.13 7.95 0.58
N PRO A 158 3.84 7.78 0.91
CA PRO A 158 3.15 8.58 1.92
C PRO A 158 3.89 8.75 3.25
N LEU A 159 4.61 7.73 3.73
CA LEU A 159 5.45 7.86 4.93
C LEU A 159 6.62 8.83 4.76
N VAL A 160 7.23 8.87 3.57
CA VAL A 160 8.31 9.81 3.23
C VAL A 160 7.76 11.24 3.13
N THR A 161 6.58 11.39 2.51
CA THR A 161 5.86 12.68 2.45
C THR A 161 5.51 13.19 3.85
N LEU A 162 4.93 12.33 4.70
CA LEU A 162 4.61 12.67 6.08
C LEU A 162 5.86 13.09 6.88
N LEU A 163 6.99 12.42 6.67
CA LEU A 163 8.27 12.82 7.28
C LEU A 163 8.68 14.22 6.80
N ALA A 164 8.51 14.53 5.51
CA ALA A 164 8.86 15.82 4.92
C ALA A 164 8.01 16.98 5.48
N ASP A 165 6.77 16.70 5.88
CA ASP A 165 5.82 17.71 6.38
C ASP A 165 6.09 18.15 7.82
N PHE A 166 6.97 17.47 8.56
CA PHE A 166 7.38 17.92 9.89
C PHE A 166 8.04 19.31 9.83
N PRO A 167 7.55 20.31 10.60
CA PRO A 167 8.11 21.64 10.58
C PRO A 167 9.61 21.65 10.93
N VAL A 168 10.37 22.53 10.26
CA VAL A 168 11.81 22.80 10.48
C VAL A 168 12.74 21.65 10.08
N VAL A 169 12.44 20.40 10.45
CA VAL A 169 13.35 19.26 10.33
C VAL A 169 12.90 18.21 9.31
N GLY A 170 11.64 18.25 8.87
CA GLY A 170 11.04 17.20 8.06
C GLY A 170 11.70 17.01 6.70
N LYS A 171 11.81 18.07 5.90
CA LYS A 171 12.42 17.99 4.56
C LYS A 171 13.87 17.48 4.57
N PRO A 172 14.76 17.96 5.44
CA PRO A 172 16.10 17.38 5.55
C PRO A 172 16.09 15.91 5.98
N LEU A 173 15.23 15.54 6.95
CA LEU A 173 15.11 14.14 7.38
C LEU A 173 14.57 13.24 6.26
N ALA A 174 13.57 13.70 5.51
CA ALA A 174 13.03 12.98 4.36
C ALA A 174 14.06 12.88 3.23
N ALA A 175 14.88 13.91 2.99
CA ALA A 175 15.97 13.83 2.03
C ALA A 175 17.03 12.80 2.44
N LEU A 176 17.36 12.73 3.74
CA LEU A 176 18.37 11.80 4.28
C LEU A 176 17.87 10.36 4.35
N LEU A 177 16.67 10.14 4.90
CA LEU A 177 16.13 8.83 5.23
C LEU A 177 15.19 8.28 4.15
N GLY A 178 14.65 9.16 3.30
CA GLY A 178 13.66 8.81 2.28
C GLY A 178 14.10 7.65 1.38
N PRO A 179 15.32 7.67 0.79
CA PRO A 179 15.76 6.58 -0.07
C PRO A 179 15.76 5.20 0.61
N ASP A 180 16.26 5.10 1.86
CA ASP A 180 16.28 3.85 2.61
C ASP A 180 14.88 3.44 3.09
N LEU A 181 14.07 4.42 3.51
CA LEU A 181 12.68 4.20 3.90
C LEU A 181 11.85 3.68 2.71
N THR A 182 12.07 4.21 1.51
CA THR A 182 11.46 3.70 0.27
C THR A 182 11.88 2.26 -0.01
N VAL A 183 13.16 1.90 0.15
CA VAL A 183 13.62 0.50 -0.01
C VAL A 183 12.85 -0.40 0.96
N LEU A 184 12.79 -0.03 2.24
CA LEU A 184 12.11 -0.82 3.26
C LEU A 184 10.62 -0.97 2.96
N ILE A 185 9.91 0.11 2.60
CA ILE A 185 8.50 0.07 2.20
C ILE A 185 8.30 -0.85 0.98
N ASN A 186 9.17 -0.74 -0.03
CA ASN A 186 9.01 -1.46 -1.28
C ASN A 186 9.26 -2.97 -1.15
N LEU A 187 9.94 -3.43 -0.09
CA LEU A 187 10.07 -4.87 0.21
C LEU A 187 8.71 -5.52 0.44
N GLY A 188 7.77 -4.80 1.07
CA GLY A 188 6.38 -5.24 1.22
C GLY A 188 5.64 -5.47 -0.11
N TYR A 189 6.10 -4.87 -1.21
CA TYR A 189 5.47 -4.97 -2.52
C TYR A 189 6.12 -6.01 -3.44
N GLY A 190 7.41 -6.30 -3.27
CA GLY A 190 8.12 -7.20 -4.16
C GLY A 190 9.64 -7.15 -4.04
N PRO A 191 10.34 -8.12 -4.67
CA PRO A 191 11.81 -8.19 -4.61
C PRO A 191 12.52 -7.12 -5.46
N GLY A 192 11.79 -6.29 -6.21
CA GLY A 192 12.35 -5.38 -7.21
C GLY A 192 12.50 -3.93 -6.77
N ASN A 193 12.21 -3.60 -5.51
CA ASN A 193 12.19 -2.23 -4.99
C ASN A 193 11.35 -1.28 -5.89
N LEU A 194 10.15 -1.73 -6.27
CA LEU A 194 9.30 -1.04 -7.25
C LEU A 194 8.18 -0.20 -6.64
N GLY A 195 7.74 -0.51 -5.42
CA GLY A 195 6.55 0.08 -4.80
C GLY A 195 5.22 -0.55 -5.22
N TYR A 196 5.26 -1.57 -6.09
CA TYR A 196 4.11 -2.33 -6.57
C TYR A 196 4.53 -3.77 -6.95
N SER A 197 3.54 -4.67 -7.09
CA SER A 197 3.75 -6.06 -7.52
C SER A 197 3.55 -6.26 -9.03
N ILE A 198 4.24 -7.26 -9.60
CA ILE A 198 4.12 -7.64 -11.02
C ILE A 198 4.01 -9.17 -11.18
N PRO A 199 3.40 -9.67 -12.28
CA PRO A 199 2.66 -8.93 -13.31
C PRO A 199 1.27 -8.46 -12.83
N ALA A 200 0.70 -7.43 -13.46
CA ALA A 200 -0.53 -6.76 -13.01
C ALA A 200 -1.84 -7.51 -13.33
N ASN A 201 -1.81 -8.44 -14.30
CA ASN A 201 -3.01 -9.10 -14.82
C ASN A 201 -3.29 -10.48 -14.20
N VAL A 202 -2.52 -10.89 -13.21
CA VAL A 202 -2.62 -12.20 -12.57
C VAL A 202 -3.16 -12.01 -11.16
N PRO A 203 -4.33 -12.59 -10.82
CA PRO A 203 -4.84 -12.67 -9.45
C PRO A 203 -3.74 -13.11 -8.49
N THR A 204 -3.38 -12.26 -7.53
CA THR A 204 -2.24 -12.43 -6.63
C THR A 204 -2.64 -12.03 -5.21
N GLU A 205 -2.99 -13.04 -4.42
CA GLU A 205 -3.17 -12.94 -2.97
C GLU A 205 -1.87 -12.51 -2.24
N PHE A 206 -2.00 -12.15 -0.96
CA PHE A 206 -0.86 -11.85 -0.10
C PHE A 206 0.06 -13.07 0.11
N GLY A 207 1.30 -12.82 0.50
CA GLY A 207 2.29 -13.83 0.85
C GLY A 207 3.06 -13.45 2.11
N LEU A 208 4.00 -14.30 2.52
CA LEU A 208 4.73 -14.09 3.76
C LEU A 208 6.02 -13.27 3.59
N PHE A 209 6.88 -13.62 2.63
CA PHE A 209 8.16 -12.92 2.43
C PHE A 209 8.48 -12.74 0.94
N PRO A 210 9.09 -11.60 0.53
CA PRO A 210 9.62 -11.43 -0.81
C PRO A 210 10.77 -12.40 -1.09
N ASP A 211 10.85 -12.89 -2.33
CA ASP A 211 11.98 -13.69 -2.82
C ASP A 211 13.18 -12.78 -3.14
N VAL A 212 13.78 -12.21 -2.10
CA VAL A 212 14.93 -11.31 -2.19
C VAL A 212 16.00 -11.71 -1.17
N SER A 213 17.26 -11.66 -1.58
CA SER A 213 18.37 -11.98 -0.68
C SER A 213 18.68 -10.79 0.24
N ALA A 214 19.07 -11.06 1.48
CA ALA A 214 19.53 -10.03 2.40
C ALA A 214 20.69 -9.19 1.83
N ALA A 215 21.56 -9.80 1.00
CA ALA A 215 22.65 -9.09 0.34
C ALA A 215 22.14 -8.05 -0.68
N THR A 216 21.05 -8.36 -1.40
CA THR A 216 20.39 -7.41 -2.30
C THR A 216 19.85 -6.23 -1.50
N VAL A 217 19.07 -6.52 -0.45
CA VAL A 217 18.48 -5.49 0.42
C VAL A 217 19.55 -4.59 1.04
N LEU A 218 20.61 -5.17 1.61
CA LEU A 218 21.74 -4.40 2.16
C LEU A 218 22.45 -3.56 1.09
N GLY A 219 22.54 -4.05 -0.15
CA GLY A 219 23.08 -3.29 -1.27
C GLY A 219 22.23 -2.08 -1.64
N GLU A 220 20.90 -2.25 -1.64
CA GLU A 220 19.94 -1.17 -1.90
C GLU A 220 19.94 -0.14 -0.78
N LEU A 221 19.96 -0.56 0.48
CA LEU A 221 20.11 0.34 1.64
C LEU A 221 21.46 1.08 1.61
N ALA A 222 22.56 0.42 1.23
CA ALA A 222 23.84 1.10 1.09
C ALA A 222 23.82 2.16 -0.03
N ALA A 223 23.08 1.91 -1.11
CA ALA A 223 22.89 2.87 -2.20
C ALA A 223 21.94 4.00 -1.78
N GLY A 224 20.85 3.70 -1.09
CA GLY A 224 19.89 4.65 -0.55
C GLY A 224 20.55 5.60 0.45
N ALA A 225 21.34 5.10 1.40
CA ALA A 225 22.10 5.92 2.33
C ALA A 225 23.05 6.91 1.62
N GLN A 226 23.68 6.50 0.52
CA GLN A 226 24.52 7.39 -0.29
C GLN A 226 23.70 8.46 -1.01
N GLN A 227 22.55 8.09 -1.57
CA GLN A 227 21.61 9.02 -2.21
C GLN A 227 21.06 10.02 -1.20
N GLY A 228 20.67 9.56 -0.02
CA GLY A 228 20.10 10.40 1.02
C GLY A 228 21.10 11.38 1.59
N LEU A 229 22.35 10.94 1.81
CA LEU A 229 23.44 11.84 2.20
C LEU A 229 23.71 12.91 1.14
N ALA A 230 23.69 12.55 -0.14
CA ALA A 230 23.87 13.49 -1.24
C ALA A 230 22.71 14.48 -1.35
N ALA A 231 21.47 14.03 -1.20
CA ALA A 231 20.27 14.87 -1.21
C ALA A 231 20.26 15.85 -0.02
N PHE A 232 20.56 15.36 1.18
CA PHE A 232 20.69 16.20 2.38
C PHE A 232 21.78 17.28 2.23
N ALA A 233 22.93 16.93 1.64
CA ALA A 233 24.02 17.88 1.42
C ALA A 233 23.72 18.94 0.34
N ALA A 234 22.80 18.65 -0.58
CA ALA A 234 22.39 19.56 -1.66
C ALA A 234 21.36 20.61 -1.20
N ASP A 235 20.62 20.33 -0.12
CA ASP A 235 19.69 21.26 0.53
C ASP A 235 20.04 21.44 2.01
N PRO A 236 21.19 22.08 2.33
CA PRO A 236 21.56 22.36 3.70
C PRO A 236 20.59 23.43 4.23
N ALA A 237 19.53 22.98 4.91
CA ALA A 237 18.92 23.81 5.93
C ALA A 237 20.03 24.34 6.87
N ASP A 238 19.81 25.47 7.54
CA ASP A 238 20.75 26.13 8.47
C ASP A 238 20.92 25.29 9.77
N PHE A 239 21.36 24.05 9.59
CA PHE A 239 21.34 22.95 10.53
C PHE A 239 22.78 22.68 10.94
N SER A 240 23.21 23.27 12.04
CA SER A 240 24.48 22.92 12.67
C SER A 240 24.33 21.60 13.43
N LEU A 241 24.41 20.46 12.74
CA LEU A 241 24.46 19.16 13.40
C LEU A 241 25.87 18.90 13.98
N PRO A 242 25.99 18.39 15.21
CA PRO A 242 27.24 17.80 15.69
C PRO A 242 27.65 16.69 14.72
N SER A 243 28.94 16.66 14.35
CA SER A 243 29.51 15.95 13.20
C SER A 243 28.84 14.61 12.83
N MET A 244 28.34 14.53 11.59
CA MET A 244 27.85 13.32 10.90
C MET A 244 28.76 12.10 10.99
N THR A 245 30.04 12.29 11.33
CA THR A 245 31.00 11.22 11.62
C THR A 245 30.54 10.26 12.73
N GLY A 246 29.71 10.73 13.68
CA GLY A 246 29.16 9.88 14.75
C GLY A 246 27.97 9.02 14.30
N LEU A 247 27.09 9.57 13.46
CA LEU A 247 25.92 8.86 12.92
C LEU A 247 26.32 7.80 11.89
N LEU A 248 27.27 8.14 11.00
CA LEU A 248 27.83 7.19 10.03
C LEU A 248 28.60 6.04 10.71
N ALA A 249 29.25 6.32 11.85
CA ALA A 249 29.89 5.29 12.68
C ALA A 249 28.88 4.38 13.39
N ALA A 250 27.73 4.91 13.82
CA ALA A 250 26.64 4.12 14.42
C ALA A 250 25.92 3.22 13.40
N VAL A 251 25.60 3.76 12.21
CA VAL A 251 24.98 2.99 11.11
C VAL A 251 25.94 1.90 10.60
N SER A 252 27.24 2.20 10.49
CA SER A 252 28.23 1.18 10.09
C SER A 252 28.50 0.11 11.16
N SER A 253 28.21 0.37 12.44
CA SER A 253 28.21 -0.67 13.46
C SER A 253 26.95 -1.54 13.45
N ASP A 254 25.78 -1.02 13.06
CA ASP A 254 24.53 -1.79 12.98
C ASP A 254 24.47 -2.75 11.78
N VAL A 255 25.14 -2.42 10.66
CA VAL A 255 25.27 -3.34 9.51
C VAL A 255 26.09 -4.59 9.86
N SER A 256 26.78 -4.62 11.00
CA SER A 256 27.59 -5.78 11.44
C SER A 256 26.82 -6.86 12.20
N ASP A 257 25.57 -6.60 12.61
CA ASP A 257 24.68 -7.60 13.24
C ASP A 257 23.20 -7.43 12.81
N PRO A 258 22.83 -7.96 11.62
CA PRO A 258 21.49 -7.84 11.05
C PRO A 258 20.37 -8.39 11.94
N ALA A 259 20.68 -9.30 12.88
CA ALA A 259 19.69 -9.90 13.76
C ALA A 259 19.26 -8.95 14.91
N ALA A 260 20.15 -8.05 15.33
CA ALA A 260 19.84 -7.03 16.33
C ALA A 260 18.91 -5.94 15.73
N THR A 261 19.20 -5.49 14.51
CA THR A 261 18.38 -4.50 13.79
C THR A 261 16.95 -5.00 13.56
N LEU A 262 16.78 -6.27 13.20
CA LEU A 262 15.45 -6.90 13.06
C LEU A 262 14.70 -7.01 14.40
N SER A 263 15.42 -7.20 15.51
CA SER A 263 14.83 -7.30 16.85
C SER A 263 14.36 -5.94 17.39
N ASP A 264 15.10 -4.87 17.09
CA ASP A 264 14.72 -3.50 17.44
C ASP A 264 13.56 -2.99 16.60
N LEU A 265 13.52 -3.36 15.31
CA LEU A 265 12.39 -3.12 14.43
C LEU A 265 11.13 -3.86 14.92
N ALA A 266 11.26 -5.12 15.33
CA ALA A 266 10.16 -5.91 15.93
C ALA A 266 9.63 -5.31 17.25
N GLN A 267 10.50 -4.72 18.08
CA GLN A 267 10.09 -4.01 19.29
C GLN A 267 9.39 -2.69 18.98
N ALA A 268 9.86 -1.95 17.97
CA ALA A 268 9.17 -0.77 17.46
C ALA A 268 7.75 -1.14 16.95
N PHE A 269 7.60 -2.25 16.23
CA PHE A 269 6.31 -2.78 15.77
C PHE A 269 5.37 -3.15 16.94
N SER A 270 5.87 -3.86 17.96
CA SER A 270 5.06 -4.18 19.15
C SER A 270 4.61 -2.93 19.91
N SER A 271 5.40 -1.85 19.86
CA SER A 271 5.05 -0.58 20.51
C SER A 271 4.02 0.23 19.71
N ALA A 272 4.09 0.21 18.36
CA ALA A 272 3.12 0.86 17.48
C ALA A 272 1.73 0.20 17.58
N GLY A 273 1.68 -1.14 17.58
CA GLY A 273 0.43 -1.89 17.82
C GLY A 273 -0.19 -1.60 19.20
N ALA A 274 0.64 -1.44 20.23
CA ALA A 274 0.18 -1.05 21.56
C ALA A 274 -0.35 0.40 21.62
N SER A 275 0.20 1.31 20.81
CA SER A 275 -0.30 2.68 20.67
C SER A 275 -1.66 2.75 19.99
N LEU A 276 -1.93 1.88 19.00
CA LEU A 276 -3.24 1.80 18.33
C LEU A 276 -4.32 1.25 19.26
N ALA A 277 -4.02 0.21 20.05
CA ALA A 277 -4.94 -0.32 21.06
C ALA A 277 -5.28 0.72 22.16
N ALA A 278 -4.40 1.69 22.41
CA ALA A 278 -4.62 2.75 23.40
C ALA A 278 -5.58 3.86 22.94
N LEU A 279 -5.97 3.90 21.66
CA LEU A 279 -6.84 4.94 21.10
C LEU A 279 -8.33 4.74 21.42
N GLY A 280 -8.72 3.63 22.05
CA GLY A 280 -10.06 3.46 22.63
C GLY A 280 -11.22 3.49 21.62
N LEU A 281 -10.91 3.24 20.34
CA LEU A 281 -11.84 3.27 19.21
C LEU A 281 -12.84 2.12 19.33
N GLN A 282 -14.12 2.45 19.52
CA GLN A 282 -15.21 1.49 19.66
C GLN A 282 -16.29 1.83 18.64
N THR A 283 -16.09 1.48 17.37
CA THR A 283 -17.24 1.14 16.52
C THR A 283 -17.49 -0.36 16.67
N THR A 284 -18.71 -0.71 17.08
CA THR A 284 -19.10 -2.11 17.33
C THR A 284 -18.85 -2.99 16.10
N ASP A 285 -19.00 -2.42 14.90
CA ASP A 285 -18.85 -3.14 13.62
C ASP A 285 -17.40 -3.52 13.31
N ILE A 286 -16.43 -2.71 13.74
CA ILE A 286 -14.99 -2.99 13.63
C ILE A 286 -14.54 -4.02 14.66
N VAL A 287 -15.07 -3.94 15.89
CA VAL A 287 -14.85 -4.97 16.91
C VAL A 287 -15.40 -6.32 16.42
N ASP A 288 -16.57 -6.36 15.79
CA ASP A 288 -17.14 -7.59 15.25
C ASP A 288 -16.30 -8.14 14.09
N ALA A 289 -15.79 -7.30 13.18
CA ALA A 289 -14.87 -7.75 12.13
C ALA A 289 -13.57 -8.33 12.71
N ALA A 290 -13.01 -7.71 13.75
CA ALA A 290 -11.77 -8.17 14.38
C ALA A 290 -11.95 -9.41 15.27
N VAL A 291 -13.11 -9.58 15.91
CA VAL A 291 -13.35 -10.67 16.88
C VAL A 291 -14.03 -11.89 16.24
N ILE A 292 -14.75 -11.69 15.13
CA ILE A 292 -15.53 -12.76 14.48
C ILE A 292 -14.95 -13.10 13.11
N SER A 293 -14.77 -12.10 12.24
CA SER A 293 -14.33 -12.34 10.85
C SER A 293 -12.85 -12.73 10.75
N LEU A 294 -11.95 -11.99 11.41
CA LEU A 294 -10.51 -12.29 11.37
C LEU A 294 -10.19 -13.70 11.89
N PRO A 295 -10.65 -14.14 13.08
CA PRO A 295 -10.35 -15.50 13.55
C PRO A 295 -10.93 -16.61 12.67
N ALA A 296 -12.04 -16.36 11.98
CA ALA A 296 -12.61 -17.32 11.03
C ALA A 296 -11.74 -17.45 9.77
N TYR A 297 -11.20 -16.33 9.29
CA TYR A 297 -10.25 -16.29 8.18
C TYR A 297 -8.90 -16.95 8.56
N ASP A 298 -8.38 -16.70 9.75
CA ASP A 298 -7.15 -17.35 10.22
C ASP A 298 -7.27 -18.87 10.31
N VAL A 299 -8.42 -19.38 10.77
CA VAL A 299 -8.67 -20.82 10.82
C VAL A 299 -8.73 -21.42 9.41
N SER A 300 -9.29 -20.70 8.44
CA SER A 300 -9.33 -21.16 7.05
C SER A 300 -7.92 -21.19 6.43
N LEU A 301 -7.13 -20.13 6.63
CA LEU A 301 -5.72 -20.04 6.21
C LEU A 301 -4.87 -21.14 6.86
N PHE A 302 -4.92 -21.28 8.19
CA PHE A 302 -4.19 -22.33 8.91
C PHE A 302 -4.54 -23.72 8.38
N GLY A 303 -5.84 -23.99 8.18
CA GLY A 303 -6.34 -25.26 7.66
C GLY A 303 -5.89 -25.55 6.22
N ALA A 304 -5.90 -24.53 5.35
CA ALA A 304 -5.48 -24.64 3.96
C ALA A 304 -3.97 -24.92 3.81
N HIS A 305 -3.16 -24.43 4.75
CA HIS A 305 -1.70 -24.47 4.65
C HIS A 305 -1.02 -25.49 5.60
N LEU A 306 -1.74 -26.44 6.21
CA LEU A 306 -1.19 -27.46 7.13
C LEU A 306 0.01 -28.27 6.60
N ALA A 307 0.16 -28.36 5.28
CA ALA A 307 1.29 -29.03 4.64
C ALA A 307 2.62 -28.24 4.74
N ASN A 308 2.55 -26.93 4.95
CA ASN A 308 3.69 -26.06 5.19
C ASN A 308 3.50 -25.31 6.52
N PRO A 309 4.15 -25.76 7.63
CA PRO A 309 4.00 -25.13 8.94
C PRO A 309 4.37 -23.64 8.99
N LEU A 310 5.28 -23.19 8.10
CA LEU A 310 5.65 -21.78 8.02
C LEU A 310 4.47 -20.95 7.48
N ASP A 311 3.82 -21.42 6.41
CA ASP A 311 2.67 -20.74 5.82
C ASP A 311 1.43 -20.87 6.71
N ALA A 312 1.22 -22.04 7.33
CA ALA A 312 0.09 -22.29 8.22
C ALA A 312 0.01 -21.29 9.38
N VAL A 313 1.17 -20.85 9.90
CA VAL A 313 1.23 -19.88 11.02
C VAL A 313 1.51 -18.46 10.52
N GLY A 314 2.37 -18.32 9.51
CA GLY A 314 2.83 -17.03 9.02
C GLY A 314 1.76 -16.28 8.23
N LEU A 315 0.96 -16.96 7.40
CA LEU A 315 -0.09 -16.30 6.61
C LEU A 315 -1.20 -15.70 7.48
N PRO A 316 -1.72 -16.37 8.53
CA PRO A 316 -2.59 -15.72 9.51
C PRO A 316 -1.98 -14.46 10.12
N LEU A 317 -0.72 -14.50 10.56
CA LEU A 317 -0.05 -13.32 11.15
C LEU A 317 0.12 -12.17 10.16
N ALA A 318 0.42 -12.49 8.90
CA ALA A 318 0.50 -11.49 7.84
C ALA A 318 -0.89 -10.89 7.58
N ALA A 319 -1.93 -11.72 7.48
CA ALA A 319 -3.31 -11.27 7.32
C ALA A 319 -3.75 -10.33 8.45
N ASP A 320 -3.50 -10.71 9.70
CA ASP A 320 -3.76 -9.87 10.88
C ASP A 320 -3.02 -8.53 10.81
N THR A 321 -1.74 -8.54 10.44
CA THR A 321 -0.92 -7.32 10.39
C THR A 321 -1.49 -6.33 9.38
N GLY A 322 -1.79 -6.77 8.16
CA GLY A 322 -2.36 -5.92 7.12
C GLY A 322 -3.78 -5.46 7.44
N LEU A 323 -4.68 -6.39 7.78
CA LEU A 323 -6.09 -6.09 8.00
C LEU A 323 -6.33 -5.27 9.27
N LEU A 324 -5.61 -5.53 10.37
CA LEU A 324 -5.74 -4.71 11.58
C LEU A 324 -5.15 -3.31 11.39
N THR A 325 -4.08 -3.17 10.62
CA THR A 325 -3.51 -1.84 10.30
C THR A 325 -4.52 -1.00 9.51
N LEU A 326 -5.19 -1.60 8.52
CA LEU A 326 -6.27 -0.96 7.76
C LEU A 326 -7.49 -0.63 8.63
N VAL A 327 -7.94 -1.57 9.47
CA VAL A 327 -9.11 -1.37 10.33
C VAL A 327 -8.87 -0.26 11.35
N ALA A 328 -7.67 -0.21 11.93
CA ALA A 328 -7.29 0.85 12.86
C ALA A 328 -7.31 2.25 12.21
N SER A 329 -7.07 2.36 10.90
CA SER A 329 -7.12 3.64 10.19
C SER A 329 -8.53 4.09 9.81
N ILE A 330 -9.43 3.16 9.51
CA ILE A 330 -10.85 3.48 9.25
C ILE A 330 -11.48 4.14 10.49
N GLU A 331 -11.12 3.68 11.69
CA GLU A 331 -11.54 4.34 12.94
C GLU A 331 -10.96 5.76 13.09
N LEU A 332 -9.73 6.01 12.63
CA LEU A 332 -9.12 7.35 12.67
C LEU A 332 -9.82 8.33 11.72
N GLU A 333 -10.27 7.86 10.55
CA GLU A 333 -11.04 8.65 9.58
C GLU A 333 -12.46 8.97 10.09
N LEU A 334 -13.11 8.02 10.79
CA LEU A 334 -14.40 8.26 11.45
C LEU A 334 -14.29 9.23 12.65
N VAL A 335 -13.09 9.33 13.25
CA VAL A 335 -12.76 10.29 14.32
C VAL A 335 -12.31 11.65 13.75
N ASP A 336 -12.32 11.87 12.44
CA ASP A 336 -11.90 13.14 11.83
C ASP A 336 -12.88 14.31 12.12
N GLU A 337 -14.12 14.04 12.58
CA GLU A 337 -14.94 15.09 13.21
C GLU A 337 -14.35 15.61 14.54
N ALA A 338 -13.40 14.89 15.15
CA ALA A 338 -12.72 15.24 16.41
C ALA A 338 -11.22 15.60 16.23
N LEU A 339 -10.54 15.15 15.16
CA LEU A 339 -9.10 15.40 14.99
C LEU A 339 -8.75 16.86 14.64
N THR A 340 -9.73 17.62 14.13
CA THR A 340 -9.62 19.09 14.01
C THR A 340 -9.35 19.77 15.37
N ALA A 341 -9.70 19.12 16.50
CA ALA A 341 -9.42 19.63 17.84
C ALA A 341 -7.99 19.36 18.34
N VAL A 342 -7.35 18.27 17.90
CA VAL A 342 -6.02 17.87 18.40
C VAL A 342 -4.91 18.72 17.79
N VAL A 343 -5.00 19.05 16.50
CA VAL A 343 -4.08 20.01 15.85
C VAL A 343 -4.28 21.43 16.40
N GLY A 344 -5.49 21.78 16.83
CA GLY A 344 -5.78 23.03 17.55
C GLY A 344 -5.14 23.11 18.94
N ASP A 345 -5.08 22.00 19.68
CA ASP A 345 -4.59 21.96 21.07
C ASP A 345 -3.06 21.88 21.21
N PHE A 346 -2.32 21.59 20.14
CA PHE A 346 -0.84 21.72 20.13
C PHE A 346 -0.34 23.12 19.71
N SER A 347 -1.21 23.95 19.14
CA SER A 347 -0.87 25.32 18.74
C SER A 347 -0.42 26.27 19.89
N PRO A 348 -0.75 26.05 21.18
CA PRO A 348 -0.24 26.87 22.29
C PRO A 348 1.00 26.28 23.00
N LEU A 349 1.50 25.10 22.62
CA LEU A 349 2.63 24.44 23.31
C LEU A 349 3.97 24.56 22.57
N ILE A 350 3.99 25.30 21.46
CA ILE A 350 5.23 25.79 20.83
C ILE A 350 5.41 27.24 21.29
N PRO A 351 6.49 27.60 22.01
CA PRO A 351 6.78 29.00 22.32
C PRO A 351 7.09 29.84 21.08
#